data_AF-A0A1H1NWC2-F1
#
_entry.id   AF-A0A1H1NWC2-F1
#
_cell.length_a   1.000
_cell.length_b   1.000
_cell.length_c   1.000
_cell.angle_alpha   90.00
_cell.angle_beta   90.00
_cell.angle_gamma   90.00
#
_symmetry.space_group_name_H-M   'P 1'
#
loop_
_entity.id
_entity.type
_entity.pdbx_description
1 polymer ?
#
loop_
_entity_poly.entity_id
_entity_poly.type
_entity_poly.pdbx_seq_one_letter_code
_entity_poly.pdbx_strand_id
1 'polypeptide(L)'
;MNLRLFFLLLFFCFSTDLFSQKKLNRPSKIVGLEHIDSIVTHSFDLYDLLFEYEKRMEGDAVFCEEDIHALENILDESHSIIQKAIEAKATFQSESLLTRTRATIQLEKAKRAVYHSRKISEEILLAQNVQIE
;
A
#
# COMPACT_ATOMS: atom_id res chain seq x y z
N MET A 1 -28.14 -7.78 34.87
CA MET A 1 -27.14 -7.64 33.78
C MET A 1 -26.81 -6.17 33.65
N ASN A 2 -25.60 -5.77 34.05
CA ASN A 2 -25.27 -4.36 34.27
C ASN A 2 -25.25 -3.61 32.93
N LEU A 3 -25.98 -2.49 32.84
CA LEU A 3 -26.03 -1.62 31.65
C LEU A 3 -24.62 -1.22 31.16
N ARG A 4 -23.67 -1.10 32.11
CA ARG A 4 -22.24 -0.91 31.84
C ARG A 4 -21.59 -2.05 31.03
N LEU A 5 -21.99 -3.30 31.25
CA LEU A 5 -21.46 -4.45 30.52
C LEU A 5 -21.98 -4.47 29.07
N PHE A 6 -23.22 -4.03 28.86
CA PHE A 6 -23.84 -3.91 27.53
C PHE A 6 -23.14 -2.85 26.67
N PHE A 7 -22.81 -1.67 27.24
CA PHE A 7 -22.03 -0.65 26.53
C PHE A 7 -20.59 -1.08 26.21
N LEU A 8 -19.97 -1.88 27.07
CA LEU A 8 -18.61 -2.37 26.88
C LEU A 8 -18.55 -3.47 25.79
N LEU A 9 -19.59 -4.31 25.70
CA LEU A 9 -19.78 -5.26 24.60
C LEU A 9 -20.12 -4.56 23.28
N LEU A 10 -20.90 -3.47 23.31
CA LEU A 10 -21.22 -2.70 22.11
C LEU A 10 -19.96 -2.08 21.48
N PHE A 11 -19.01 -1.64 22.30
CA PHE A 11 -17.73 -1.07 21.82
C PHE A 11 -16.81 -2.12 21.20
N PHE A 12 -16.92 -3.39 21.62
CA PHE A 12 -16.11 -4.49 21.09
C PHE A 12 -16.66 -5.07 19.77
N CYS A 13 -17.94 -4.81 19.45
CA CYS A 13 -18.56 -5.26 18.21
C CYS A 13 -18.38 -4.29 17.01
N PHE A 14 -17.90 -3.06 17.23
CA PHE A 14 -17.54 -2.14 16.14
C PHE A 14 -16.10 -2.38 15.67
N SER A 15 -15.80 -3.60 15.21
CA SER A 15 -14.74 -3.78 14.22
C SER A 15 -15.32 -3.35 12.89
N THR A 16 -15.38 -2.04 12.65
CA THR A 16 -15.68 -1.54 11.31
C THR A 16 -14.43 -1.75 10.46
N ASP A 17 -14.29 -2.93 9.86
CA ASP A 17 -13.55 -3.08 8.61
C ASP A 17 -14.39 -2.49 7.48
N LEU A 18 -14.68 -1.19 7.58
CA LEU A 18 -15.15 -0.42 6.44
C LEU A 18 -13.91 -0.02 5.66
N PHE A 19 -13.41 -0.96 4.86
CA PHE A 19 -12.45 -0.69 3.80
C PHE A 19 -13.12 0.14 2.71
N SER A 20 -13.37 1.41 3.01
CA SER A 20 -13.40 2.46 2.00
C SER A 20 -12.31 3.45 2.38
N GLN A 21 -11.06 2.99 2.28
CA GLN A 21 -9.94 3.92 2.33
C GLN A 21 -10.00 4.77 1.07
N LYS A 22 -10.20 6.08 1.23
CA LYS A 22 -10.04 7.01 0.10
C LYS A 22 -8.68 6.75 -0.55
N LYS A 23 -8.70 6.50 -1.86
CA LYS A 23 -7.50 6.28 -2.67
C LYS A 23 -6.39 7.25 -2.27
N LEU A 24 -5.19 6.73 -2.05
CA LEU A 24 -4.04 7.56 -1.72
C LEU A 24 -3.75 8.54 -2.86
N ASN A 25 -3.64 9.83 -2.53
CA ASN A 25 -3.35 10.85 -3.54
C ASN A 25 -1.88 10.81 -3.94
N ARG A 26 -1.63 10.53 -5.22
CA ARG A 26 -0.31 10.61 -5.85
C ARG A 26 0.30 12.02 -5.66
N PRO A 27 1.59 12.13 -5.32
CA PRO A 27 2.29 13.41 -5.34
C PRO A 27 2.22 14.06 -6.73
N SER A 28 1.77 15.32 -6.79
CA SER A 28 1.62 16.05 -8.06
C SER A 28 2.90 16.73 -8.53
N LYS A 29 3.93 16.78 -7.69
CA LYS A 29 5.21 17.43 -7.97
C LYS A 29 6.34 16.48 -7.61
N ILE A 30 7.37 16.45 -8.44
CA ILE A 30 8.62 15.77 -8.13
C ILE A 30 9.42 16.54 -7.08
N VAL A 31 10.30 15.83 -6.39
CA VAL A 31 11.27 16.37 -5.44
C VAL A 31 12.44 17.03 -6.20
N GLY A 32 12.81 16.47 -7.36
CA GLY A 32 14.00 16.84 -8.13
C GLY A 32 15.22 15.98 -7.80
N LEU A 33 15.01 14.81 -7.18
CA LEU A 33 16.05 13.84 -6.84
C LEU A 33 15.68 12.53 -7.54
N GLU A 34 16.37 12.20 -8.63
CA GLU A 34 15.99 11.11 -9.54
C GLU A 34 15.70 9.77 -8.84
N HIS A 35 16.56 9.37 -7.91
CA HIS A 35 16.39 8.14 -7.13
C HIS A 35 15.13 8.18 -6.23
N ILE A 36 14.81 9.33 -5.61
CA ILE A 36 13.60 9.51 -4.81
C ILE A 36 12.36 9.54 -5.69
N ASP A 37 12.42 10.31 -6.78
CA ASP A 37 11.32 10.48 -7.71
C ASP A 37 10.96 9.14 -8.39
N SER A 38 11.97 8.31 -8.68
CA SER A 38 11.80 6.93 -9.16
C SER A 38 11.10 6.04 -8.14
N ILE A 39 11.55 6.05 -6.88
CA ILE A 39 10.92 5.28 -5.79
C ILE A 39 9.46 5.68 -5.62
N VAL A 40 9.18 6.98 -5.58
CA VAL A 40 7.82 7.51 -5.41
C VAL A 40 6.93 7.12 -6.58
N THR A 41 7.41 7.30 -7.81
CA THR A 41 6.66 6.97 -9.02
C THR A 41 6.31 5.49 -9.03
N HIS A 42 7.32 4.62 -8.86
CA HIS A 42 7.12 3.18 -8.93
C HIS A 42 6.19 2.67 -7.81
N SER A 43 6.31 3.24 -6.61
CA SER A 43 5.42 2.92 -5.49
C SER A 43 3.94 3.20 -5.81
N PHE A 44 3.68 4.33 -6.47
CA PHE A 44 2.32 4.70 -6.85
C PHE A 44 1.83 3.96 -8.09
N ASP A 45 2.73 3.53 -8.99
CA ASP A 45 2.36 2.69 -10.13
C ASP A 45 1.89 1.30 -9.66
N LEU A 46 2.59 0.68 -8.70
CA LEU A 46 2.12 -0.57 -8.06
C LEU A 46 0.80 -0.38 -7.32
N TYR A 47 0.65 0.73 -6.63
CA TYR A 47 -0.59 1.05 -5.91
C TYR A 47 -1.78 1.26 -6.86
N ASP A 48 -1.56 1.98 -7.96
CA ASP A 48 -2.60 2.19 -8.96
C ASP A 48 -2.98 0.88 -9.66
N LEU A 49 -2.01 0.01 -9.93
CA LEU A 49 -2.26 -1.33 -10.47
C LEU A 49 -3.08 -2.18 -9.50
N LEU A 50 -2.67 -2.26 -8.23
CA LEU A 50 -3.42 -3.01 -7.22
C LEU A 50 -4.85 -2.48 -7.05
N PHE A 51 -5.02 -1.16 -7.07
CA PHE A 51 -6.33 -0.54 -6.89
C PHE A 51 -7.36 -1.02 -7.92
N GLU A 52 -6.93 -1.41 -9.12
CA GLU A 52 -7.84 -2.03 -10.10
C GLU A 52 -8.23 -3.47 -9.71
N TYR A 53 -7.34 -4.23 -9.07
CA TYR A 53 -7.66 -5.54 -8.51
C TYR A 53 -8.58 -5.44 -7.28
N GLU A 54 -8.36 -4.46 -6.40
CA GLU A 54 -9.26 -4.21 -5.26
C GLU A 54 -10.70 -3.94 -5.71
N LYS A 55 -10.90 -3.12 -6.74
CA LYS A 55 -12.24 -2.89 -7.31
C LYS A 55 -12.87 -4.18 -7.86
N ARG A 56 -12.06 -5.09 -8.41
CA ARG A 56 -12.55 -6.39 -8.88
C ARG A 56 -13.02 -7.25 -7.70
N MET A 57 -12.37 -7.17 -6.54
CA MET A 57 -12.81 -7.87 -5.32
C MET A 57 -14.14 -7.36 -4.75
N GLU A 58 -14.49 -6.09 -4.99
CA GLU A 58 -15.79 -5.54 -4.57
C GLU A 58 -16.96 -6.14 -5.38
N GLY A 59 -16.67 -6.88 -6.46
CA GLY A 59 -17.64 -7.67 -7.22
C GLY A 59 -17.36 -9.18 -7.15
N ASP A 60 -18.11 -9.97 -7.93
CA ASP A 60 -17.96 -11.43 -8.00
C ASP A 60 -16.81 -11.88 -8.93
N ALA A 61 -15.69 -11.15 -8.95
CA ALA A 61 -14.60 -11.43 -9.87
C ALA A 61 -13.81 -12.69 -9.45
N VAL A 62 -13.67 -13.63 -10.39
CA VAL A 62 -12.73 -14.74 -10.27
C VAL A 62 -11.36 -14.28 -10.76
N PHE A 63 -10.32 -14.49 -9.96
CA PHE A 63 -8.95 -14.24 -10.36
C PHE A 63 -8.43 -15.41 -11.19
N CYS A 64 -7.88 -15.12 -12.37
CA CYS A 64 -7.23 -16.14 -13.19
C CYS A 64 -5.75 -16.27 -12.82
N GLU A 65 -5.07 -17.29 -13.35
CA GLU A 65 -3.66 -17.56 -13.06
C GLU A 65 -2.78 -16.32 -13.36
N GLU A 66 -3.07 -15.60 -14.45
CA GLU A 66 -2.35 -14.37 -14.80
C GLU A 66 -2.52 -13.25 -13.77
N ASP A 67 -3.69 -13.17 -13.14
CA ASP A 67 -3.92 -12.21 -12.05
C ASP A 67 -3.10 -12.59 -10.81
N ILE A 68 -3.00 -13.89 -10.51
CA ILE A 68 -2.17 -14.40 -9.41
C ILE A 68 -0.69 -14.05 -9.66
N HIS A 69 -0.17 -14.34 -10.85
CA HIS A 69 1.20 -13.98 -11.25
C HIS A 69 1.45 -12.47 -11.14
N ALA A 70 0.46 -11.64 -11.50
CA ALA A 70 0.57 -10.19 -11.37
C ALA A 70 0.64 -9.73 -9.90
N LEU A 71 -0.15 -10.33 -9.00
CA LEU A 71 -0.13 -10.03 -7.57
C LEU A 71 1.17 -10.48 -6.91
N GLU A 72 1.72 -11.63 -7.29
CA GLU A 72 3.04 -12.08 -6.86
C GLU A 72 4.14 -11.11 -7.32
N ASN A 73 4.06 -10.65 -8.57
CA ASN A 73 5.00 -9.65 -9.08
C ASN A 73 4.90 -8.30 -8.33
N ILE A 74 3.69 -7.89 -7.89
CA ILE A 74 3.53 -6.71 -7.03
C ILE A 74 4.27 -6.90 -5.69
N LEU A 75 4.26 -8.10 -5.11
CA LEU A 75 4.99 -8.40 -3.87
C LEU A 75 6.51 -8.31 -4.07
N ASP A 76 7.02 -8.86 -5.17
CA ASP A 76 8.44 -8.83 -5.50
C ASP A 76 8.94 -7.40 -5.78
N GLU A 77 8.19 -6.64 -6.58
CA GLU A 77 8.52 -5.24 -6.86
C GLU A 77 8.41 -4.36 -5.62
N SER A 78 7.43 -4.63 -4.75
CA SER A 78 7.34 -3.96 -3.44
C SER A 78 8.60 -4.18 -2.60
N HIS A 79 9.17 -5.39 -2.63
CA HIS A 79 10.43 -5.67 -1.93
C HIS A 79 11.58 -4.86 -2.52
N SER A 80 11.71 -4.84 -3.85
CA SER A 80 12.72 -4.06 -4.58
C SER A 80 12.65 -2.57 -4.24
N ILE A 81 11.45 -1.99 -4.19
CA ILE A 81 11.23 -0.59 -3.83
C ILE A 81 11.66 -0.31 -2.38
N ILE A 82 11.34 -1.21 -1.44
CA ILE A 82 11.75 -1.05 -0.04
C ILE A 82 13.27 -1.02 0.09
N GLN A 83 14.00 -1.91 -0.62
CA GLN A 83 15.46 -1.91 -0.62
C GLN A 83 16.02 -0.59 -1.15
N LYS A 84 15.53 -0.11 -2.30
CA LYS A 84 15.92 1.19 -2.86
C LYS A 84 15.63 2.35 -1.92
N ALA A 85 14.51 2.31 -1.19
CA ALA A 85 14.16 3.34 -0.21
C ALA A 85 15.08 3.35 1.01
N ILE A 86 15.57 2.19 1.46
CA ILE A 86 16.55 2.08 2.53
C ILE A 86 17.87 2.72 2.09
N GLU A 87 18.33 2.40 0.88
CA GLU A 87 19.56 2.96 0.29
C GLU A 87 19.46 4.49 0.11
N ALA A 88 18.31 4.98 -0.35
CA ALA A 88 18.06 6.40 -0.56
C ALA A 88 18.13 7.25 0.72
N LYS A 89 18.00 6.63 1.91
CA LYS A 89 18.07 7.35 3.19
C LYS A 89 19.44 7.95 3.47
N ALA A 90 20.50 7.45 2.82
CA ALA A 90 21.85 8.02 2.93
C ALA A 90 21.98 9.38 2.22
N THR A 91 21.15 9.65 1.20
CA THR A 91 21.30 10.82 0.31
C THR A 91 20.78 12.14 0.90
N PHE A 92 20.07 12.10 2.03
CA PHE A 92 19.43 13.29 2.60
C PHE A 92 20.38 14.33 3.22
N GLN A 93 21.62 13.97 3.52
CA GLN A 93 22.49 14.81 4.36
C GLN A 93 23.10 15.99 3.59
N SER A 94 23.30 15.86 2.29
CA SER A 94 23.90 16.90 1.43
C SER A 94 22.89 17.90 0.86
N GLU A 95 21.59 17.64 1.01
CA GLU A 95 20.53 18.40 0.37
C GLU A 95 20.00 19.58 1.19
N SER A 96 19.40 20.55 0.50
CA SER A 96 18.74 21.68 1.16
C SER A 96 17.62 21.21 2.10
N LEU A 97 17.37 21.97 3.18
CA LEU A 97 16.31 21.62 4.15
C LEU A 97 14.93 21.48 3.48
N LEU A 98 14.63 22.31 2.48
CA LEU A 98 13.38 22.25 1.72
C LEU A 98 13.28 21.00 0.86
N THR A 99 14.34 20.67 0.11
CA THR A 99 14.43 19.45 -0.71
C THR A 99 14.25 18.22 0.17
N ARG A 100 15.01 18.15 1.27
CA ARG A 100 14.94 17.05 2.25
C ARG A 100 13.54 16.88 2.81
N THR A 101 12.89 17.97 3.23
CA THR A 101 11.52 17.91 3.78
C THR A 101 10.52 17.37 2.76
N ARG A 102 10.58 17.86 1.51
CA ARG A 102 9.72 17.34 0.43
C ARG A 102 9.99 15.86 0.17
N ALA A 103 11.25 15.49 0.07
CA ALA A 103 11.68 14.12 -0.16
C ALA A 103 11.19 13.16 0.94
N THR A 104 11.32 13.55 2.21
CA THR A 104 10.79 12.78 3.35
C THR A 104 9.28 12.60 3.25
N ILE A 105 8.52 13.68 2.97
CA ILE A 105 7.06 13.59 2.84
C ILE A 105 6.65 12.66 1.71
N GLN A 106 7.32 12.74 0.56
CA GLN A 106 6.99 11.89 -0.58
C GLN A 106 7.36 10.43 -0.34
N LEU A 107 8.48 10.15 0.31
CA LEU A 107 8.85 8.78 0.70
C LEU A 107 7.91 8.19 1.74
N GLU A 108 7.40 8.97 2.69
CA GLU A 108 6.37 8.48 3.61
C GLU A 108 5.05 8.14 2.89
N LYS A 109 4.69 8.90 1.85
CA LYS A 109 3.55 8.55 1.00
C LYS A 109 3.80 7.29 0.17
N ALA A 110 4.98 7.19 -0.44
CA ALA A 110 5.41 6.02 -1.21
C ALA A 110 5.42 4.76 -0.34
N LYS A 111 5.94 4.86 0.89
CA LYS A 111 5.89 3.80 1.89
C LYS A 111 4.46 3.33 2.15
N ARG A 112 3.51 4.24 2.38
CA ARG A 112 2.10 3.86 2.58
C ARG A 112 1.52 3.14 1.37
N ALA A 113 1.82 3.62 0.15
CA ALA A 113 1.40 3.00 -1.09
C ALA A 113 1.92 1.55 -1.19
N VAL A 114 3.23 1.34 -1.02
CA VAL A 114 3.86 0.01 -1.07
C VAL A 114 3.34 -0.92 0.02
N TYR A 115 3.22 -0.45 1.26
CA TYR A 115 2.72 -1.28 2.36
C TYR A 115 1.27 -1.71 2.13
N HIS A 116 0.44 -0.82 1.60
CA HIS A 116 -0.93 -1.17 1.23
C HIS A 116 -0.93 -2.18 0.08
N SER A 117 -0.16 -1.91 -0.98
CA SER A 117 0.01 -2.81 -2.13
C SER A 117 0.36 -4.23 -1.71
N ARG A 118 1.34 -4.34 -0.82
CA ARG A 118 1.80 -5.62 -0.31
C ARG A 118 0.73 -6.32 0.53
N LYS A 119 0.13 -5.61 1.48
CA LYS A 119 -0.88 -6.17 2.40
C LYS A 119 -2.04 -6.79 1.63
N ILE A 120 -2.61 -6.04 0.70
CA ILE A 120 -3.81 -6.49 -0.03
C ILE A 120 -3.46 -7.62 -1.01
N SER A 121 -2.28 -7.57 -1.66
CA SER A 121 -1.83 -8.67 -2.51
C SER A 121 -1.70 -9.97 -1.72
N GLU A 122 -1.12 -9.91 -0.51
CA GLU A 122 -1.06 -11.07 0.42
C GLU A 122 -2.47 -11.57 0.79
N GLU A 123 -3.40 -10.66 1.12
CA GLU A 123 -4.78 -11.02 1.45
C GLU A 123 -5.50 -11.71 0.30
N ILE A 124 -5.35 -11.21 -0.94
CA ILE A 124 -5.94 -11.83 -2.14
C ILE A 124 -5.37 -13.23 -2.37
N LEU A 125 -4.04 -13.36 -2.35
CA LEU A 125 -3.37 -14.64 -2.60
C LEU A 125 -3.74 -15.68 -1.54
N LEU A 126 -3.82 -15.29 -0.26
CA LEU A 126 -4.28 -16.18 0.81
C LEU A 126 -5.73 -16.62 0.62
N ALA A 127 -6.63 -15.71 0.24
CA ALA A 127 -8.02 -16.05 -0.02
C ALA A 127 -8.18 -17.03 -1.18
N GLN A 128 -7.36 -16.91 -2.23
CA GLN A 128 -7.36 -17.83 -3.38
C GLN A 128 -6.85 -19.22 -3.01
N ASN A 129 -5.79 -19.32 -2.20
CA ASN A 129 -5.28 -20.61 -1.74
C ASN A 129 -6.29 -21.39 -0.88
N VAL A 130 -7.12 -20.69 -0.09
CA VAL A 130 -8.17 -21.30 0.75
C VAL A 130 -9.36 -21.79 -0.08
N GLN A 131 -9.60 -21.26 -1.28
CA GLN A 131 -10.70 -21.71 -2.16
C GLN A 131 -10.38 -23.01 -2.92
N ILE A 132 -9.13 -23.48 -2.87
CA ILE A 132 -8.66 -24.67 -3.60
C ILE A 132 -8.62 -25.92 -2.69
N GLU A 133 -8.82 -25.78 -1.37
CA GLU A 133 -8.99 -26.87 -0.40
C GLU A 133 -10.46 -27.26 -0.17
#